data_AF-A0A9R1BSQ0-F1
#
_entry.id   AF-A0A9R1BSQ0-F1
#
_cell.length_a   1.000
_cell.length_b   1.000
_cell.length_c   1.000
_cell.angle_alpha   90.00
_cell.angle_beta   90.00
_cell.angle_gamma   90.00
#
_symmetry.space_group_name_H-M   'P 1'
#
loop_
_entity.id
_entity.type
_entity.pdbx_description
1 polymer ?
#
loop_
_entity_poly.entity_id
_entity_poly.type
_entity_poly.pdbx_seq_one_letter_code
_entity_poly.pdbx_strand_id
1 'polypeptide(L)'
;MDKKVRVGAAAPGRAPCLDRMTALEKLVRVFAETPGENVIVPKIGVSFDTLGEAYDFYNLYSWEKEFGIRYGKSRLNVNRAKCMQEIVCGCAVWVRSFSLY
;
A
#
# COMPACT_ATOMS: atom_id res chain seq x y z
N MET A 1 -14.34 -10.75 -32.30
CA MET A 1 -13.41 -11.00 -31.20
C MET A 1 -13.49 -9.80 -30.27
N ASP A 2 -14.25 -9.88 -29.17
CA ASP A 2 -14.10 -8.95 -28.04
C ASP A 2 -14.49 -9.65 -26.73
N LYS A 3 -13.57 -9.55 -25.76
CA LYS A 3 -13.49 -10.39 -24.56
C LYS A 3 -14.59 -10.02 -23.57
N LYS A 4 -15.43 -11.00 -23.21
CA LYS A 4 -16.41 -10.87 -22.11
C LYS A 4 -15.67 -10.66 -20.79
N VAL A 5 -15.56 -9.40 -20.36
CA VAL A 5 -15.02 -9.03 -19.05
C VAL A 5 -15.96 -9.59 -17.98
N ARG A 6 -15.46 -10.46 -17.11
CA ARG A 6 -16.19 -10.85 -15.90
C ARG A 6 -16.17 -9.66 -14.93
N VAL A 7 -17.30 -8.95 -14.85
CA VAL A 7 -17.47 -7.85 -13.92
C VAL A 7 -18.06 -8.39 -12.63
N GLY A 8 -17.24 -8.49 -11.58
CA GLY A 8 -17.72 -8.69 -10.22
C GLY A 8 -18.22 -7.38 -9.64
N ALA A 9 -19.27 -7.43 -8.82
CA ALA A 9 -19.65 -6.29 -7.99
C ALA A 9 -18.50 -5.99 -7.01
N ALA A 10 -18.01 -4.75 -7.02
CA ALA A 10 -17.09 -4.29 -5.99
C ALA A 10 -17.89 -4.14 -4.69
N ALA A 11 -17.35 -4.61 -3.56
CA ALA A 11 -17.93 -4.30 -2.26
C ALA A 11 -18.04 -2.77 -2.13
N PRO A 12 -19.13 -2.25 -1.54
CA PRO A 12 -19.24 -0.83 -1.26
C PRO A 12 -17.98 -0.36 -0.53
N GLY A 13 -17.45 0.81 -0.91
CA GLY A 13 -16.36 1.44 -0.16
C GLY A 13 -16.76 1.55 1.30
N ARG A 14 -15.88 1.16 2.22
CA ARG A 14 -16.13 1.35 3.66
C ARG A 14 -16.13 2.86 3.95
N ALA A 15 -17.10 3.31 4.72
CA ALA A 15 -17.09 4.67 5.23
C ALA A 15 -15.83 4.87 6.10
N PRO A 16 -15.12 6.00 5.99
CA PRO A 16 -14.05 6.34 6.92
C PRO A 16 -14.65 6.41 8.33
N CYS A 17 -14.24 5.51 9.22
CA CYS A 17 -14.64 5.56 10.62
C CYS A 17 -13.55 6.33 11.37
N LEU A 18 -13.86 7.56 11.79
CA LEU A 18 -12.90 8.46 12.44
C LEU A 18 -12.31 7.90 13.76
N ASP A 19 -13.02 6.99 14.43
CA ASP A 19 -12.60 6.34 15.67
C ASP A 19 -11.73 5.08 15.44
N ARG A 20 -11.62 4.63 14.18
CA ARG A 20 -10.90 3.40 13.86
C ARG A 20 -9.44 3.70 13.55
N MET A 21 -8.57 3.26 14.44
CA MET A 21 -7.13 3.39 14.22
C MET A 21 -6.69 2.59 12.98
N THR A 22 -6.08 3.30 12.04
CA THR A 22 -5.72 2.79 10.72
C THR A 22 -4.48 1.90 10.78
N ALA A 23 -4.17 1.20 9.69
CA ALA A 23 -3.00 0.32 9.66
C ALA A 23 -1.70 1.12 9.72
N LEU A 24 -1.68 2.27 9.05
CA LEU A 24 -0.55 3.21 9.06
C LEU A 24 -0.37 3.85 10.45
N GLU A 25 -1.45 4.29 11.10
CA GLU A 25 -1.36 4.88 12.44
C GLU A 25 -0.81 3.89 13.47
N LYS A 26 -1.23 2.63 13.41
CA LYS A 26 -0.69 1.58 14.28
C LYS A 26 0.80 1.39 14.05
N LEU A 27 1.23 1.41 12.79
CA LEU A 27 2.64 1.28 12.44
C LEU A 27 3.47 2.42 13.01
N VAL A 28 3.02 3.67 12.83
CA VAL A 28 3.70 4.86 13.35
C VAL A 28 3.84 4.81 14.87
N ARG A 29 2.78 4.35 15.58
CA ARG A 29 2.85 4.20 17.04
C ARG A 29 3.86 3.15 17.46
N VAL A 30 3.86 1.97 16.84
CA VAL A 30 4.84 0.90 17.15
C VAL A 30 6.26 1.37 16.84
N PHE A 31 6.45 2.09 15.74
CA PHE A 31 7.76 2.65 15.40
C PHE A 31 8.27 3.64 16.46
N ALA A 32 7.38 4.48 17.01
CA ALA A 32 7.74 5.41 18.07
C ALA A 32 8.06 4.72 19.40
N GLU A 33 7.38 3.61 19.71
CA GLU A 33 7.58 2.83 20.95
C GLU A 33 8.81 1.92 20.89
N THR A 34 9.14 1.36 19.72
CA THR A 34 10.25 0.42 19.53
C THR A 34 11.06 0.70 18.26
N PRO A 35 11.93 1.72 18.27
CA PRO A 35 12.79 2.03 17.13
C PRO A 35 13.92 0.99 17.01
N GLY A 36 13.77 -0.01 16.15
CA GLY A 36 14.88 -0.93 15.80
C GLY A 36 14.50 -2.38 15.48
N GLU A 37 13.31 -2.84 15.84
CA GLU A 37 12.80 -4.10 15.31
C GLU A 37 12.28 -3.89 13.88
N ASN A 38 12.23 -4.94 13.05
CA ASN A 38 11.63 -4.86 11.71
C ASN A 38 10.11 -4.62 11.85
N VAL A 39 9.72 -3.38 12.13
CA VAL A 39 8.38 -3.00 12.59
C VAL A 39 7.35 -3.19 11.47
N ILE A 40 7.80 -3.12 10.21
CA ILE A 40 6.91 -3.01 9.07
C ILE A 40 6.86 -4.35 8.34
N VAL A 41 6.10 -5.31 8.86
CA VAL A 41 5.80 -6.54 8.11
C VAL A 41 4.34 -6.52 7.67
N PRO A 42 4.06 -6.34 6.37
CA PRO A 42 2.70 -6.42 5.85
C PRO A 42 2.10 -7.80 6.13
N LYS A 43 0.89 -7.85 6.71
CA LYS A 43 0.16 -9.08 6.95
C LYS A 43 -1.02 -9.20 5.99
N ILE A 44 -1.35 -10.42 5.57
CA ILE A 44 -2.55 -10.67 4.78
C ILE A 44 -3.77 -10.31 5.63
N GLY A 45 -4.75 -9.64 5.02
CA GLY A 45 -5.99 -9.22 5.68
C GLY A 45 -5.94 -7.83 6.32
N VAL A 46 -4.83 -7.09 6.22
CA VAL A 46 -4.80 -5.67 6.60
C VAL A 46 -5.77 -4.88 5.70
N SER A 47 -6.64 -4.09 6.33
CA SER A 47 -7.59 -3.23 5.66
C SER A 47 -7.18 -1.78 5.80
N PHE A 48 -7.24 -1.02 4.71
CA PHE A 48 -7.00 0.41 4.65
C PHE A 48 -8.29 1.13 4.27
N ASP A 49 -8.46 2.36 4.74
CA ASP A 49 -9.65 3.15 4.41
C ASP A 49 -9.49 3.86 3.06
N THR A 50 -8.25 4.14 2.66
CA THR A 50 -7.95 4.75 1.36
C THR A 50 -6.82 4.04 0.64
N LEU A 51 -6.78 4.20 -0.68
CA LEU A 51 -5.66 3.73 -1.50
C LEU A 51 -4.36 4.47 -1.16
N GLY A 52 -4.44 5.75 -0.80
CA GLY A 52 -3.28 6.55 -0.40
C GLY A 52 -2.64 6.02 0.87
N GLU A 53 -3.45 5.74 1.89
CA GLU A 53 -2.98 5.14 3.14
C GLU A 53 -2.27 3.79 2.91
N ALA A 54 -2.86 2.94 2.04
CA ALA A 54 -2.22 1.69 1.65
C ALA A 54 -0.87 1.93 0.96
N TYR A 55 -0.78 2.93 0.09
CA TYR A 55 0.46 3.27 -0.61
C TYR A 55 1.54 3.74 0.36
N ASP A 56 1.21 4.64 1.28
CA ASP A 56 2.15 5.16 2.28
C ASP A 56 2.66 4.05 3.20
N PHE A 57 1.78 3.13 3.61
CA PHE A 57 2.15 1.95 4.40
C PHE A 57 3.17 1.07 3.67
N TYR A 58 2.92 0.75 2.38
CA TYR A 58 3.85 -0.06 1.60
C TYR A 58 5.13 0.70 1.20
N ASN A 59 5.09 2.03 1.13
CA ASN A 59 6.27 2.85 0.89
C ASN A 59 7.22 2.85 2.11
N LEU A 60 6.66 2.91 3.32
CA LEU A 60 7.45 2.76 4.54
C LEU A 60 8.07 1.35 4.62
N TYR A 61 7.31 0.31 4.26
CA TYR A 61 7.86 -1.05 4.15
C TYR A 61 8.99 -1.13 3.12
N SER A 62 8.80 -0.55 1.95
CA SER A 62 9.79 -0.61 0.87
C SER A 62 11.05 0.15 1.24
N TRP A 63 10.93 1.25 1.99
CA TRP A 63 12.06 1.97 2.56
C TRP A 63 12.89 1.08 3.49
N GLU A 64 12.24 0.37 4.42
CA GLU A 64 12.91 -0.57 5.33
C GLU A 64 13.59 -1.73 4.58
N LYS A 65 13.07 -2.12 3.42
CA LYS A 65 13.59 -3.21 2.58
C LYS A 65 14.42 -2.74 1.39
N GLU A 66 14.77 -1.45 1.34
CA GLU A 66 15.65 -0.85 0.34
C GLU A 66 15.17 -1.00 -1.13
N PHE A 67 13.87 -0.92 -1.35
CA PHE A 67 13.28 -0.88 -2.70
C PHE A 67 12.25 0.25 -2.84
N GLY A 68 11.92 0.62 -4.08
CA GLY A 68 10.86 1.58 -4.37
C GLY A 68 9.56 0.87 -4.73
N ILE A 69 8.42 1.55 -4.59
CA ILE A 69 7.14 1.04 -5.10
C ILE A 69 6.56 1.96 -6.16
N ARG A 70 5.66 1.40 -6.98
CA ARG A 70 4.87 2.15 -7.97
C ARG A 70 3.50 1.51 -8.15
N TYR A 71 2.57 2.28 -8.68
CA TYR A 71 1.28 1.74 -9.11
C TYR A 71 1.44 0.86 -10.37
N GLY A 72 0.93 -0.36 -10.28
CA GLY A 72 0.83 -1.30 -11.39
C GLY A 72 -0.52 -1.20 -12.11
N LYS A 73 -1.03 -2.33 -12.59
CA LYS A 73 -2.32 -2.37 -13.28
C LYS A 73 -3.45 -2.01 -12.31
N SER A 74 -4.50 -1.41 -12.85
CA SER A 74 -5.74 -1.16 -12.11
C SER A 74 -6.91 -1.78 -12.83
N ARG A 75 -7.98 -2.09 -12.08
CA ARG A 75 -9.26 -2.54 -12.65
C ARG A 75 -10.36 -1.60 -12.23
N LEU A 76 -11.26 -1.33 -13.17
CA LEU A 76 -12.47 -0.56 -12.95
C LEU A 76 -13.69 -1.49 -12.89
N ASN A 77 -14.71 -1.09 -12.16
CA ASN A 77 -16.02 -1.74 -12.15
C ASN A 77 -16.92 -1.22 -13.29
N VAL A 78 -18.16 -1.71 -13.38
CA VAL A 78 -19.17 -1.24 -14.37
C VAL A 78 -19.42 0.27 -14.30
N ASN A 79 -19.31 0.86 -13.11
CA ASN A 79 -19.50 2.29 -12.87
C ASN A 79 -18.23 3.11 -13.13
N ARG A 80 -17.21 2.51 -13.78
CA ARG A 80 -15.89 3.12 -14.04
C ARG A 80 -15.14 3.56 -12.79
N ALA A 81 -15.54 3.08 -11.61
CA ALA A 81 -14.82 3.32 -10.36
C ALA A 81 -13.74 2.25 -10.15
N LYS A 82 -12.58 2.66 -9.63
CA LYS A 82 -11.44 1.76 -9.38
C LYS A 82 -11.79 0.76 -8.28
N CYS A 83 -11.75 -0.53 -8.60
CA CYS A 83 -12.03 -1.63 -7.67
C CYS A 83 -10.81 -2.49 -7.32
N MET A 84 -9.71 -2.30 -8.06
CA MET A 84 -8.43 -2.96 -7.81
C MET A 84 -7.29 -2.03 -8.21
N GLN A 85 -6.25 -1.99 -7.39
CA GLN A 85 -4.99 -1.32 -7.70
C GLN A 85 -3.84 -2.24 -7.30
N GLU A 86 -2.97 -2.59 -8.25
CA GLU A 86 -1.69 -3.23 -7.94
C GLU A 86 -0.71 -2.18 -7.41
N ILE A 87 0.02 -2.54 -6.36
CA ILE A 87 1.25 -1.87 -5.91
C ILE A 87 2.37 -2.85 -6.21
N VAL A 88 3.35 -2.44 -7.01
CA VAL A 88 4.42 -3.31 -7.49
C VAL A 88 5.78 -2.72 -7.12
N CYS A 89 6.79 -3.57 -7.04
CA CYS A 89 8.17 -3.13 -6.88
C CYS A 89 8.58 -2.25 -8.07
N GLY A 90 9.03 -1.03 -7.77
CA GLY A 90 9.89 -0.23 -8.63
C GLY A 90 11.32 -0.64 -8.35
N CYS A 91 12.10 -0.91 -9.41
CA CYS A 91 13.48 -1.39 -9.32
C CYS A 91 14.28 -0.69 -8.21
N ALA A 92 15.20 -1.45 -7.58
CA ALA A 92 16.02 -0.98 -6.46
C ALA A 92 16.57 0.42 -6.73
N VAL A 93 16.24 1.36 -5.84
CA VAL A 93 17.02 2.58 -5.74
C VAL A 93 18.31 2.10 -5.09
N TRP A 94 19.33 1.78 -5.88
CA TRP A 94 20.69 1.77 -5.35
C TRP A 94 20.88 3.16 -4.77
N VAL A 95 20.72 3.30 -3.45
CA VAL A 95 21.31 4.44 -2.75
C VAL A 95 22.78 4.25 -3.04
N ARG A 96 23.29 4.91 -4.08
CA ARG A 96 24.72 5.07 -4.26
C ARG A 96 25.17 5.56 -2.89
N SER A 97 25.95 4.74 -2.18
CA SER A 97 26.61 5.18 -0.96
C SER A 97 27.15 6.56 -1.28
N PHE A 98 26.60 7.58 -0.62
CA PHE A 98 27.27 8.88 -0.62
C PHE A 98 28.58 8.59 0.09
N SER A 99 29.61 8.35 -0.72
CA SER A 99 30.99 8.36 -0.27
C SER A 99 31.20 9.78 0.22
N LEU A 100 31.09 9.98 1.53
CA LEU A 100 31.64 11.17 2.16
C LEU A 100 33.15 11.06 2.01
N TYR A 101 33.66 11.66 0.93
CA TYR A 101 35.00 12.20 0.85
C TYR A 101 34.87 13.71 0.64
#